data_AF-A0A843E2V2-F1
#
_entry.id   AF-A0A843E2V2-F1
#
_cell.length_a   1.000
_cell.length_b   1.000
_cell.length_c   1.000
_cell.angle_alpha   90.00
_cell.angle_beta   90.00
_cell.angle_gamma   90.00
#
_symmetry.space_group_name_H-M   'P 1'
#
loop_
_entity.id
_entity.type
_entity.pdbx_description
1 polymer ?
#
loop_
_entity_poly.entity_id
_entity_poly.type
_entity_poly.pdbx_seq_one_letter_code
_entity_poly.pdbx_strand_id
1 'polypeptide(L)' 'IFDDREVEWAVATRMQADKIIKIPGAAGSSLDPSAHGTTWKVGYDATIPVGADRAPFVKATLPPKE' A
#
# COMPACT_ATOMS: atom_id res chain seq x y z
N ILE A 1 2.12 -10.62 -1.63
CA ILE A 1 0.85 -9.97 -1.22
C ILE A 1 -0.03 -10.86 -0.33
N PHE A 2 0.36 -12.10 -0.01
CA PHE A 2 -0.44 -13.04 0.79
C PHE A 2 -0.07 -13.07 2.29
N ASP A 3 0.93 -12.30 2.72
CA ASP A 3 1.25 -12.05 4.13
C ASP A 3 0.94 -10.57 4.39
N ASP A 4 -0.04 -10.31 5.26
CA ASP A 4 -0.51 -8.96 5.56
C ASP A 4 0.61 -8.10 6.16
N ARG A 5 1.53 -8.69 6.94
CA ARG A 5 2.66 -7.98 7.55
C ARG A 5 3.67 -7.52 6.49
N GLU A 6 3.82 -8.29 5.41
CA GLU A 6 4.67 -7.90 4.28
C GLU A 6 4.06 -6.77 3.46
N VAL A 7 2.72 -6.76 3.31
CA VAL A 7 1.98 -5.70 2.63
C VAL A 7 1.99 -4.42 3.47
N GLU A 8 1.71 -4.53 4.77
CA GLU A 8 1.75 -3.42 5.72
C GLU A 8 3.15 -2.78 5.76
N TRP A 9 4.21 -3.59 5.84
CA TRP A 9 5.58 -3.08 5.79
C TRP A 9 5.88 -2.29 4.49
N ALA A 10 5.38 -2.77 3.34
CA ALA A 10 5.56 -2.05 2.08
C ALA A 10 4.85 -0.69 2.11
N VAL A 11 3.60 -0.63 2.61
CA VAL A 11 2.86 0.64 2.77
C VAL A 11 3.61 1.57 3.74
N ALA A 12 4.04 1.06 4.89
CA ALA A 12 4.70 1.85 5.93
C ALA A 12 6.04 2.46 5.49
N THR A 13 6.78 1.79 4.60
CA THR A 13 8.15 2.19 4.25
C THR A 13 8.32 2.78 2.85
N ARG A 14 7.33 2.63 1.96
CA ARG A 14 7.45 3.05 0.54
C ARG A 14 6.38 4.03 0.08
N MET A 15 5.30 4.19 0.84
CA MET A 15 4.20 5.09 0.48
C MET A 15 4.46 6.50 1.00
N GLN A 16 3.91 7.52 0.32
CA GLN A 16 3.89 8.91 0.78
C GLN A 16 2.45 9.44 0.78
N ALA A 17 2.01 10.03 1.88
CA ALA A 17 0.58 10.30 2.14
C ALA A 17 -0.01 11.36 1.21
N ASP A 18 0.81 12.31 0.76
CA ASP A 18 0.47 13.32 -0.22
C ASP A 18 0.23 12.75 -1.63
N LYS A 19 0.73 11.54 -1.92
CA LYS A 19 0.59 10.85 -3.21
C LYS A 19 -0.55 9.83 -3.24
N ILE A 20 -1.36 9.75 -2.19
CA ILE A 20 -2.50 8.84 -2.15
C ILE A 20 -3.53 9.24 -3.23
N ILE A 21 -3.87 8.29 -4.10
CA ILE A 21 -4.89 8.47 -5.13
C ILE A 21 -6.26 8.42 -4.46
N LYS A 22 -7.11 9.42 -4.73
CA LYS A 22 -8.46 9.53 -4.15
C LYS A 22 -9.49 9.71 -5.25
N ILE A 23 -10.50 8.85 -5.27
CA ILE A 23 -11.61 8.90 -6.23
C ILE A 23 -12.91 9.02 -5.43
N PRO A 24 -13.49 10.23 -5.30
CA PRO A 24 -14.73 10.45 -4.57
C PRO A 24 -15.96 9.98 -5.37
N GLY A 25 -17.02 9.58 -4.68
CA GLY A 25 -18.33 9.29 -5.28
C GLY A 25 -18.40 8.03 -6.16
N ALA A 26 -17.43 7.13 -6.04
CA ALA A 26 -17.43 5.89 -6.80
C ALA A 26 -18.45 4.88 -6.23
N ALA A 27 -18.95 3.97 -7.06
CA ALA A 27 -19.86 2.91 -6.62
C ALA A 27 -19.25 2.08 -5.49
N GLY A 28 -19.98 1.99 -4.38
CA GLY A 28 -19.62 1.25 -3.18
C GLY A 28 -20.29 -0.13 -3.10
N SER A 29 -20.14 -0.79 -1.96
CA SER A 29 -20.90 -1.99 -1.61
C SER A 29 -22.11 -1.62 -0.76
N SER A 30 -23.24 -2.30 -0.96
CA SER A 30 -24.42 -2.14 -0.09
C SER A 30 -24.22 -2.69 1.32
N LEU A 31 -23.21 -3.56 1.52
CA LEU A 31 -22.88 -4.12 2.84
C LEU A 31 -21.92 -3.25 3.65
N ASP A 32 -21.26 -2.27 3.03
CA ASP A 32 -20.35 -1.36 3.73
C ASP A 32 -21.16 -0.38 4.58
N PRO A 33 -21.14 -0.49 5.93
CA PRO A 33 -21.94 0.37 6.78
C PRO A 33 -21.43 1.83 6.82
N SER A 34 -20.23 2.09 6.29
CA SER A 34 -19.65 3.44 6.22
C SER A 34 -20.10 4.24 4.99
N ALA A 35 -20.80 3.60 4.05
CA ALA A 35 -21.20 4.19 2.79
C ALA A 35 -22.72 4.10 2.55
N HIS A 36 -23.25 5.06 1.79
CA HIS A 36 -24.66 5.07 1.36
C HIS A 36 -24.73 4.93 -0.17
N GLY A 37 -24.29 3.79 -0.69
CA GLY A 37 -24.28 3.45 -2.12
C GLY A 37 -23.08 3.98 -2.92
N THR A 38 -22.49 5.09 -2.48
CA THR A 38 -21.22 5.61 -3.04
C THR A 38 -20.19 5.84 -1.95
N THR A 39 -18.90 5.74 -2.29
CA THR A 39 -17.78 5.85 -1.36
C THR A 39 -16.56 6.49 -2.04
N TRP A 40 -15.52 6.74 -1.26
CA TRP A 40 -14.21 7.08 -1.77
C TRP A 40 -13.43 5.80 -2.04
N LYS A 41 -12.91 5.65 -3.25
CA LYS A 41 -11.89 4.63 -3.53
C LYS A 41 -10.52 5.27 -3.34
N VAL A 42 -9.65 4.58 -2.62
CA VAL A 42 -8.30 5.03 -2.29
C VAL A 42 -7.29 4.07 -2.88
N GLY A 43 -6.25 4.61 -3.53
CA GLY A 43 -5.13 3.85 -4.05
C GLY A 43 -3.84 4.21 -3.32
N TYR A 44 -3.14 3.20 -2.83
CA TYR A 44 -1.83 3.33 -2.19
C TYR A 44 -0.75 2.81 -3.14
N ASP A 45 0.14 3.69 -3.59
CA ASP A 45 1.35 3.27 -4.29
C ASP A 45 2.45 2.97 -3.27
N ALA A 46 2.68 1.68 -3.03
CA ALA A 46 3.75 1.18 -2.17
C ALA A 46 4.89 0.53 -2.98
N THR A 47 5.04 0.92 -4.25
CA THR A 47 6.11 0.42 -5.13
C THR A 47 7.41 1.19 -4.92
N ILE A 48 8.54 0.57 -5.30
CA ILE A 48 9.80 1.30 -5.43
C ILE A 48 9.74 2.09 -6.73
N PRO A 49 10.06 3.40 -6.74
CA PRO A 49 10.03 4.20 -7.96
C PRO A 49 10.84 3.57 -9.09
N VAL A 50 10.30 3.63 -10.30
CA VAL A 50 10.98 3.12 -11.50
C VAL A 50 12.31 3.83 -11.68
N GLY A 51 13.39 3.08 -11.85
CA GLY A 51 14.74 3.61 -12.05
C GLY A 51 15.48 4.03 -10.77
N ALA A 52 14.86 3.93 -9.59
CA ALA A 52 15.56 4.15 -8.32
C ALA A 52 16.53 3.01 -8.02
N ASP A 53 17.65 3.33 -7.34
CA ASP A 53 18.48 2.29 -6.72
C ASP A 53 17.62 1.52 -5.71
N ARG A 54 17.57 0.20 -5.86
CA ARG A 54 16.76 -0.69 -5.03
C ARG A 54 17.45 -1.06 -3.72
N ALA A 55 18.78 -0.98 -3.67
CA ALA A 55 19.57 -1.40 -2.52
C ALA A 55 19.10 -0.80 -1.18
N PRO A 56 18.75 0.50 -1.07
CA PRO A 56 18.26 1.06 0.20
C PRO A 56 16.82 0.65 0.57
N PHE A 57 16.05 0.05 -0.33
CA PHE A 57 14.61 -0.25 -0.13
C PHE A 57 14.29 -1.74 0.01
N VAL A 58 15.31 -2.61 -0.03
CA VAL A 58 15.17 -4.05 0.22
C VAL A 58 15.38 -4.36 1.70
N LYS A 59 14.65 -5.36 2.20
CA LYS A 59 14.82 -5.83 3.58
C LYS A 59 16.23 -6.39 3.76
N ALA A 60 16.85 -6.08 4.89
CA ALA A 60 18.09 -6.73 5.27
C ALA A 60 17.84 -8.24 5.45
N THR A 61 18.70 -9.05 4.86
CA THR A 61 18.73 -10.49 5.08
C THR A 61 19.77 -10.80 6.14
N LEU A 62 19.37 -11.49 7.20
CA LEU A 62 20.32 -12.01 8.17
C LEU A 62 21.04 -13.23 7.58
N PRO A 63 22.36 -13.35 7.76
CA PRO A 63 23.05 -14.58 7.41
C PRO A 63 22.52 -15.74 8.27
N PRO A 64 22.55 -16.98 7.77
CA PRO A 64 22.22 -18.16 8.57
C PRO A 64 23.08 -18.20 9.83
N LYS A 65 22.49 -18.62 10.95
CA LYS A 65 23.25 -18.91 12.17
C LYS A 65 24.01 -20.21 11.95
N GLU A 66 25.33 -20.20 12.19
CA GLU A 66 26.16 -21.42 12.28
C GLU A 66 25.63 -22.40 13.33
#